data_AF-A0A2I0L616-F1
#
_entry.id   AF-A0A2I0L616-F1
#
_cell.length_a   1.000
_cell.length_b   1.000
_cell.length_c   1.000
_cell.angle_alpha   90.00
_cell.angle_beta   90.00
_cell.angle_gamma   90.00
#
_symmetry.space_group_name_H-M   'P 1'
#
loop_
_entity.id
_entity.type
_entity.pdbx_description
1 polymer ?
#
loop_
_entity_poly.entity_id
_entity_poly.type
_entity_poly.pdbx_seq_one_letter_code
_entity_poly.pdbx_strand_id
1 'polypeptide(L)'
;MAMTQPIGGLGIELLNQSNYKVWRSCMESYLVGEDLWDVVDGNNIISPEPEATAVKKWKRLNAKAEFALKRSISHSLFDHIIGCKSAHEIWQVLDRLLNKGNEAPENQLADPTLTQAREEDPLRHYRPLHKAALNGDWEAADSIFKSDPEALTAKITSMGETALHVAADVGRTEFIEKLVALMTPEALEIQEHERSQTALHYAVARGSLHIVKTLVAKNGRLMEMADRWEYTPLHLAAYYFESKEIVCQSTN
;
A
#
# COMPACT_ATOMS: atom_id res chain seq x y z
N MET A 1 11.30 6.93 17.83
CA MET A 1 11.92 6.81 16.49
C MET A 1 11.60 5.42 15.98
N ALA A 2 10.63 5.30 15.07
CA ALA A 2 10.24 4.00 14.52
C ALA A 2 11.27 3.61 13.44
N MET A 3 12.00 2.52 13.68
CA MET A 3 12.88 1.92 12.69
C MET A 3 12.05 1.03 11.76
N THR A 4 11.67 1.62 10.63
CA THR A 4 11.31 0.99 9.37
C THR A 4 12.28 -0.16 9.07
N GLN A 5 11.80 -1.41 9.13
CA GLN A 5 12.63 -2.57 8.82
C GLN A 5 12.92 -2.63 7.32
N PRO A 6 14.20 -2.72 6.91
CA PRO A 6 14.56 -2.94 5.51
C PRO A 6 14.28 -4.38 5.09
N ILE A 7 13.74 -4.57 3.88
CA ILE A 7 13.58 -5.91 3.31
C ILE A 7 14.90 -6.36 2.70
N GLY A 8 15.33 -7.58 3.05
CA GLY A 8 16.26 -8.41 2.29
C GLY A 8 17.50 -7.71 1.70
N GLY A 9 18.55 -7.57 2.50
CA GLY A 9 19.92 -7.29 2.03
C GLY A 9 20.23 -5.86 1.55
N LEU A 10 19.23 -5.02 1.26
CA LEU A 10 19.46 -3.71 0.63
C LEU A 10 19.40 -2.50 1.59
N GLY A 11 18.82 -2.63 2.78
CA GLY A 11 18.75 -1.50 3.72
C GLY A 11 17.78 -0.37 3.29
N ILE A 12 17.02 -0.57 2.20
CA ILE A 12 16.10 0.44 1.63
C ILE A 12 14.68 0.22 2.17
N GLU A 13 14.05 1.28 2.66
CA GLU A 13 12.64 1.27 3.07
C GLU A 13 11.72 1.18 1.85
N LEU A 14 10.56 0.54 1.99
CA LEU A 14 9.56 0.48 0.92
C LEU A 14 9.12 1.89 0.51
N LEU A 15 9.14 2.16 -0.81
CA LEU A 15 8.69 3.43 -1.36
C LEU A 15 7.21 3.65 -1.07
N ASN A 16 6.91 4.80 -0.50
CA ASN A 16 5.58 5.31 -0.26
C ASN A 16 5.52 6.80 -0.68
N GLN A 17 4.35 7.41 -0.53
CA GLN A 17 4.14 8.79 -0.98
C GLN A 17 4.95 9.84 -0.19
N SER A 18 5.49 9.51 0.99
CA SER A 18 6.21 10.45 1.86
C SER A 18 7.72 10.29 1.88
N ASN A 19 8.28 9.18 1.37
CA ASN A 19 9.72 8.91 1.40
C ASN A 19 10.43 8.93 0.02
N TYR A 20 9.75 9.39 -1.04
CA TYR A 20 10.25 9.34 -2.42
C TYR A 20 11.65 9.92 -2.61
N LYS A 21 11.98 11.08 -2.03
CA LYS A 21 13.31 11.71 -2.19
C LYS A 21 14.45 10.85 -1.62
N VAL A 22 14.23 10.25 -0.45
CA VAL A 22 15.21 9.39 0.23
C VAL A 22 15.33 8.06 -0.51
N TRP A 23 14.18 7.45 -0.86
CA TRP A 23 14.15 6.22 -1.64
C TRP A 23 14.86 6.39 -2.99
N ARG A 24 14.59 7.49 -3.72
CA ARG A 24 15.18 7.77 -5.03
C ARG A 24 16.70 7.80 -4.93
N SER A 25 17.25 8.57 -3.99
CA SER A 25 18.70 8.68 -3.81
C SER A 25 19.37 7.34 -3.46
N CYS A 26 18.74 6.55 -2.58
CA CYS A 26 19.24 5.22 -2.23
C CYS A 26 19.15 4.24 -3.40
N MET A 27 18.06 4.26 -4.15
CA MET A 27 17.85 3.36 -5.29
C MET A 27 18.75 3.72 -6.48
N GLU A 28 18.97 5.01 -6.77
CA GLU A 28 19.96 5.47 -7.76
C GLU A 28 21.35 4.93 -7.40
N SER A 29 21.77 5.09 -6.14
CA SER A 29 23.07 4.60 -5.67
C SER A 29 23.22 3.08 -5.79
N TYR A 30 22.17 2.33 -5.48
CA TYR A 30 22.15 0.87 -5.64
C TYR A 30 22.24 0.45 -7.11
N LEU A 31 21.44 1.07 -7.98
CA LEU A 31 21.43 0.77 -9.41
C LEU A 31 22.78 1.10 -10.08
N VAL A 32 23.45 2.18 -9.65
CA VAL A 32 24.82 2.49 -10.10
C VAL A 32 25.81 1.44 -9.60
N GLY A 33 25.74 1.07 -8.32
CA GLY A 33 26.66 0.08 -7.72
C GLY A 33 26.56 -1.33 -8.32
N GLU A 34 25.41 -1.68 -8.89
CA GLU A 34 25.15 -2.99 -9.51
C GLU A 34 25.23 -2.98 -11.06
N ASP A 35 25.73 -1.89 -11.67
CA ASP A 35 25.78 -1.66 -13.12
C ASP A 35 24.40 -1.79 -13.82
N LEU A 36 23.34 -1.34 -13.14
CA LEU A 36 21.94 -1.38 -13.58
C LEU A 36 21.40 -0.01 -14.02
N TRP A 37 22.08 1.09 -13.71
CA TRP A 37 21.57 2.44 -14.00
C TRP A 37 21.34 2.68 -15.50
N ASP A 38 22.23 2.21 -16.38
CA ASP A 38 22.13 2.46 -17.82
C ASP A 38 20.86 1.87 -18.47
N VAL A 39 20.31 0.78 -17.92
CA VAL A 39 19.04 0.19 -18.40
C VAL A 39 17.81 0.90 -17.83
N VAL A 40 17.99 1.71 -16.77
CA VAL A 40 16.93 2.46 -16.10
C VAL A 40 16.86 3.91 -16.62
N ASP A 41 17.99 4.56 -16.90
CA ASP A 41 18.04 5.94 -17.42
C ASP A 41 17.68 6.03 -18.90
N GLY A 42 17.68 4.89 -19.62
CA GLY A 42 17.30 4.82 -21.04
C GLY A 42 18.43 5.14 -22.02
N ASN A 43 19.65 5.38 -21.52
CA ASN A 43 20.83 5.67 -22.36
C ASN A 43 21.35 4.45 -23.13
N ASN A 44 20.97 3.22 -22.76
CA ASN A 44 21.31 1.99 -23.48
C ASN A 44 20.22 1.62 -24.51
N ILE A 45 20.09 2.41 -25.57
CA ILE A 45 19.51 1.93 -26.83
C ILE A 45 20.56 1.00 -27.44
N ILE A 46 20.21 -0.27 -27.61
CA ILE A 46 21.06 -1.28 -28.26
C ILE A 46 21.69 -0.66 -29.52
N SER A 47 23.02 -0.52 -29.52
CA SER A 47 23.82 -0.08 -30.67
C SER A 47 23.40 -0.86 -31.94
N PRO A 48 23.41 -0.24 -33.13
CA PRO A 48 22.86 -0.83 -34.37
C PRO A 48 23.59 -2.08 -34.91
N GLU A 49 24.59 -2.62 -34.22
CA GLU A 49 25.22 -3.90 -34.55
C GLU A 49 24.84 -4.97 -33.51
N PRO A 50 23.80 -5.79 -33.78
CA PRO A 50 23.25 -6.70 -32.79
C PRO A 50 24.10 -7.98 -32.72
N GLU A 51 25.18 -7.95 -31.95
CA GLU A 51 25.69 -9.21 -31.41
C GLU A 51 24.63 -9.77 -30.45
N ALA A 52 24.14 -10.99 -30.72
CA ALA A 52 23.12 -11.67 -29.91
C ALA A 52 23.49 -11.72 -28.41
N THR A 53 24.79 -11.69 -28.11
CA THR A 53 25.38 -11.60 -26.78
C THR A 53 25.06 -10.30 -26.05
N ALA A 54 25.12 -9.15 -26.74
CA ALA A 54 24.83 -7.83 -26.16
C ALA A 54 23.33 -7.68 -25.82
N VAL A 55 22.45 -8.14 -26.71
CA VAL A 55 20.99 -8.16 -26.47
C VAL A 55 20.65 -9.06 -25.28
N LYS A 56 21.28 -10.23 -25.18
CA LYS A 56 21.07 -11.15 -24.05
C LYS A 56 21.56 -10.55 -22.73
N LYS A 57 22.70 -9.84 -22.74
CA LYS A 57 23.24 -9.13 -21.58
C LYS A 57 22.29 -8.01 -21.13
N TRP A 58 21.80 -7.17 -22.04
CA TRP A 58 20.86 -6.09 -21.74
C TRP A 58 19.56 -6.62 -21.11
N LYS A 59 18.97 -7.68 -21.69
CA LYS A 59 17.73 -8.29 -21.15
C LYS A 59 17.91 -8.78 -19.71
N ARG A 60 19.08 -9.36 -19.40
CA ARG A 60 19.40 -9.83 -18.05
C ARG A 60 19.51 -8.67 -17.06
N LEU A 61 20.17 -7.58 -17.44
CA LEU A 61 20.31 -6.38 -16.61
C LEU A 61 18.96 -5.70 -16.39
N ASN A 62 18.16 -5.51 -17.44
CA ASN A 62 16.80 -4.96 -17.34
C ASN A 62 15.91 -5.77 -16.38
N ALA A 63 15.92 -7.11 -16.49
CA ALA A 63 15.14 -7.97 -15.59
C ALA A 63 15.60 -7.86 -14.13
N LYS A 64 16.90 -7.71 -13.88
CA LYS A 64 17.46 -7.53 -12.52
C LYS A 64 17.06 -6.16 -11.93
N ALA A 65 17.12 -5.10 -12.73
CA ALA A 65 16.69 -3.77 -12.35
C ALA A 65 15.18 -3.70 -12.07
N GLU A 66 14.37 -4.31 -12.94
CA GLU A 66 12.92 -4.42 -12.78
C GLU A 66 12.55 -5.12 -11.47
N PHE A 67 13.20 -6.25 -11.18
CA PHE A 67 12.97 -6.98 -9.95
C PHE A 67 13.29 -6.14 -8.71
N ALA A 68 14.43 -5.45 -8.70
CA ALA A 68 14.83 -4.58 -7.60
C ALA A 68 13.83 -3.44 -7.37
N LEU A 69 13.41 -2.75 -8.44
CA LEU A 69 12.43 -1.67 -8.38
C LEU A 69 11.09 -2.18 -7.84
N LYS A 70 10.55 -3.28 -8.40
CA LYS A 70 9.30 -3.91 -7.97
C LYS A 70 9.31 -4.34 -6.50
N ARG A 71 10.46 -4.81 -5.99
CA ARG A 71 10.60 -5.25 -4.58
C ARG A 71 10.72 -4.09 -3.60
N SER A 72 11.14 -2.92 -4.09
CA SER A 72 11.44 -1.75 -3.27
C SER A 72 10.28 -0.77 -3.12
N ILE A 73 9.13 -1.06 -3.72
CA ILE A 73 7.95 -0.18 -3.67
C ILE A 73 6.82 -0.80 -2.87
N SER A 74 6.03 0.04 -2.20
CA SER A 74 4.82 -0.41 -1.52
C SER A 74 3.76 -0.89 -2.52
N HIS A 75 2.87 -1.74 -2.04
CA HIS A 75 1.83 -2.34 -2.86
C HIS A 75 0.89 -1.32 -3.52
N SER A 76 0.70 -0.13 -2.92
CA SER A 76 -0.11 0.96 -3.50
C SER A 76 0.51 1.61 -4.75
N LEU A 77 1.83 1.51 -4.93
CA LEU A 77 2.52 2.01 -6.12
C LEU A 77 2.71 0.92 -7.17
N PHE A 78 2.59 -0.35 -6.78
CA PHE A 78 2.78 -1.49 -7.67
C PHE A 78 1.75 -1.52 -8.81
N ASP A 79 0.51 -1.17 -8.53
CA ASP A 79 -0.59 -1.17 -9.52
C ASP A 79 -0.33 -0.19 -10.68
N HIS A 80 0.44 0.87 -10.43
CA HIS A 80 0.79 1.84 -11.46
C HIS A 80 1.89 1.32 -12.40
N ILE A 81 2.65 0.30 -11.98
CA ILE A 81 3.80 -0.21 -12.72
C ILE A 81 3.59 -1.64 -13.25
N ILE A 82 2.43 -2.25 -13.00
CA ILE A 82 2.11 -3.62 -13.42
C ILE A 82 2.16 -3.80 -14.94
N GLY A 83 1.79 -2.74 -15.69
CA GLY A 83 1.82 -2.71 -17.14
C GLY A 83 3.18 -2.34 -17.75
N CYS A 84 4.15 -1.95 -16.93
CA CYS A 84 5.48 -1.56 -17.40
C CYS A 84 6.29 -2.79 -17.83
N LYS A 85 6.93 -2.68 -19.00
CA LYS A 85 7.68 -3.75 -19.67
C LYS A 85 9.19 -3.59 -19.51
N SER A 86 9.65 -2.51 -18.89
CA SER A 86 11.07 -2.24 -18.67
C SER A 86 11.31 -1.53 -17.33
N ALA A 87 12.53 -1.68 -16.81
CA ALA A 87 12.96 -0.97 -15.61
C ALA A 87 12.92 0.56 -15.80
N HIS A 88 13.18 1.03 -17.02
CA HIS A 88 13.03 2.43 -17.42
C HIS A 88 11.59 2.94 -17.29
N GLU A 89 10.61 2.19 -17.81
CA GLU A 89 9.20 2.56 -17.69
C GLU A 89 8.74 2.62 -16.23
N ILE A 90 9.17 1.64 -15.42
CA ILE A 90 8.88 1.61 -13.98
C ILE A 90 9.43 2.87 -13.30
N TRP A 91 10.69 3.22 -13.58
CA TRP A 91 11.34 4.40 -13.01
C TRP A 91 10.62 5.69 -13.38
N GLN A 92 10.28 5.87 -14.66
CA GLN A 92 9.57 7.05 -15.14
C GLN A 92 8.17 7.20 -14.52
N VAL A 93 7.44 6.08 -14.37
CA VAL A 93 6.12 6.10 -13.74
C VAL A 93 6.23 6.51 -12.28
N LEU A 94 7.17 5.93 -11.52
CA LEU A 94 7.40 6.30 -10.12
C LEU A 94 7.83 7.76 -9.98
N ASP A 95 8.70 8.25 -10.87
CA ASP A 95 9.12 9.67 -10.89
C ASP A 95 7.93 10.60 -11.16
N ARG A 96 7.13 10.32 -12.19
CA ARG A 96 5.94 11.11 -12.52
C ARG A 96 4.92 11.16 -11.38
N LEU A 97 4.73 10.04 -10.69
CA LEU A 97 3.74 9.92 -9.62
C LEU A 97 4.13 10.69 -8.36
N LEU A 98 5.43 10.70 -8.03
CA LEU A 98 5.91 11.10 -6.71
C LEU A 98 6.84 12.32 -6.71
N ASN A 99 7.35 12.72 -7.87
CA ASN A 99 8.15 13.93 -8.07
C ASN A 99 7.29 15.10 -8.60
N LYS A 100 6.11 15.32 -8.02
CA LYS A 100 5.26 16.49 -8.33
C LYS A 100 5.79 17.73 -7.63
N GLY A 101 6.97 18.19 -8.05
CA GLY A 101 7.68 19.28 -7.41
C GLY A 101 8.36 20.25 -8.36
N ASN A 102 7.91 20.40 -9.62
CA ASN A 102 8.40 21.46 -10.54
C ASN A 102 7.54 21.72 -11.80
N GLU A 103 6.21 21.65 -11.74
CA GLU A 103 5.39 22.28 -12.79
C GLU A 103 4.28 23.14 -12.19
N ALA A 104 4.49 24.46 -12.27
CA ALA A 104 3.46 25.49 -12.27
C ALA A 104 3.95 26.64 -13.20
N PRO A 105 3.09 27.48 -13.79
CA PRO A 105 1.63 27.58 -13.62
C PRO A 105 0.81 27.50 -14.92
N GLU A 106 -0.46 27.10 -14.78
CA GLU A 106 -1.66 27.75 -15.35
C GLU A 106 -1.49 28.62 -16.62
N ASN A 107 -1.91 28.12 -17.80
CA ASN A 107 -2.71 28.90 -18.77
C ASN A 107 -3.16 28.12 -20.03
N GLN A 108 -4.41 28.42 -20.45
CA GLN A 108 -5.08 28.16 -21.74
C GLN A 108 -5.61 26.73 -21.96
N LEU A 109 -6.92 26.45 -22.11
CA LEU A 109 -8.05 27.28 -22.50
C LEU A 109 -9.31 26.95 -21.67
N ALA A 110 -10.06 28.00 -21.35
CA ALA A 110 -11.44 27.90 -20.92
C ALA A 110 -12.30 27.35 -22.08
N ASP A 111 -12.84 26.15 -21.91
CA ASP A 111 -14.06 25.74 -22.60
C ASP A 111 -15.24 26.04 -21.64
N PRO A 112 -16.12 27.01 -21.94
CA PRO A 112 -17.22 27.38 -21.05
C PRO A 112 -18.35 26.35 -21.01
N THR A 113 -18.25 25.22 -21.71
CA THR A 113 -19.41 24.36 -21.98
C THR A 113 -19.51 23.10 -21.11
N LEU A 114 -18.65 22.90 -20.11
CA LEU A 114 -18.72 21.74 -19.19
C LEU A 114 -18.98 22.14 -17.73
N THR A 115 -19.81 23.17 -17.54
CA THR A 115 -20.28 23.60 -16.20
C THR A 115 -21.57 22.88 -15.79
N GLN A 116 -21.67 21.56 -16.01
CA GLN A 116 -22.74 20.72 -15.44
C GLN A 116 -22.46 19.23 -15.65
N ALA A 117 -21.69 18.64 -14.73
CA ALA A 117 -21.71 17.22 -14.33
C ALA A 117 -20.46 16.91 -13.47
N ARG A 118 -20.37 17.50 -12.28
CA ARG A 118 -19.48 16.96 -11.24
C ARG A 118 -20.35 16.08 -10.36
N GLU A 119 -20.42 14.81 -10.70
CA GLU A 119 -20.83 13.78 -9.75
C GLU A 119 -19.95 13.95 -8.51
N GLU A 120 -20.56 14.21 -7.36
CA GLU A 120 -19.87 14.39 -6.10
C GLU A 120 -19.14 13.09 -5.76
N ASP A 121 -17.80 13.09 -5.85
CA ASP A 121 -16.95 11.98 -5.43
C ASP A 121 -17.35 11.55 -4.01
N PRO A 122 -17.98 10.37 -3.81
CA PRO A 122 -18.52 9.94 -2.52
C PRO A 122 -17.44 9.85 -1.45
N LEU A 123 -16.17 9.69 -1.85
CA LEU A 123 -15.02 9.60 -0.95
C LEU A 123 -14.62 10.95 -0.36
N ARG A 124 -15.04 12.08 -0.95
CA ARG A 124 -14.74 13.41 -0.38
C ARG A 124 -15.33 13.59 1.01
N HIS A 125 -16.50 13.03 1.25
CA HIS A 125 -17.19 13.09 2.53
C HIS A 125 -16.37 12.44 3.66
N TYR A 126 -15.71 11.32 3.38
CA TYR A 126 -14.98 10.53 4.38
C TYR A 126 -13.49 10.86 4.54
N ARG A 127 -12.96 11.87 3.83
CA ARG A 127 -11.56 12.32 4.00
C ARG A 127 -11.18 12.67 5.45
N PRO A 128 -12.04 13.34 6.24
CA PRO A 128 -11.73 13.62 7.65
C PRO A 128 -11.61 12.34 8.47
N LEU A 129 -12.50 11.37 8.24
CA LEU A 129 -12.47 10.07 8.91
C LEU A 129 -11.22 9.27 8.54
N HIS A 130 -10.84 9.28 7.26
CA HIS A 130 -9.59 8.65 6.81
C HIS A 130 -8.37 9.24 7.51
N LYS A 131 -8.26 10.57 7.61
CA LYS A 131 -7.17 11.24 8.32
C LYS A 131 -7.17 10.91 9.82
N ALA A 132 -8.34 10.85 10.45
CA ALA A 132 -8.48 10.49 11.85
C ALA A 132 -7.99 9.06 12.12
N ALA A 133 -8.41 8.09 11.30
CA ALA A 133 -7.96 6.71 11.36
C ALA A 133 -6.45 6.56 11.13
N LEU A 134 -5.88 7.30 10.16
CA LEU A 134 -4.44 7.30 9.88
C LEU A 134 -3.61 7.81 11.08
N ASN A 135 -4.10 8.85 11.75
CA ASN A 135 -3.42 9.49 12.87
C ASN A 135 -3.71 8.81 14.23
N GLY A 136 -4.78 8.01 14.31
CA GLY A 136 -5.30 7.48 15.58
C GLY A 136 -6.05 8.53 16.41
N ASP A 137 -6.58 9.58 15.78
CA ASP A 137 -7.35 10.64 16.42
C ASP A 137 -8.79 10.16 16.67
N TRP A 138 -9.01 9.57 17.85
CA TRP A 138 -10.31 9.00 18.20
C TRP A 138 -11.38 10.08 18.37
N GLU A 139 -11.04 11.22 18.97
CA GLU A 139 -11.99 12.29 19.26
C GLU A 139 -12.60 12.86 17.97
N ALA A 140 -11.77 13.03 16.93
CA ALA A 140 -12.24 13.43 15.61
C ALA A 140 -13.15 12.36 14.98
N ALA A 141 -12.77 11.08 15.05
CA ALA A 141 -13.56 9.99 14.50
C ALA A 141 -14.90 9.77 15.23
N ASP A 142 -14.90 9.83 16.57
CA ASP A 142 -16.08 9.70 17.42
C ASP A 142 -17.11 10.80 17.14
N SER A 143 -16.64 12.02 16.89
CA SER A 143 -17.51 13.12 16.46
C SER A 143 -18.19 12.82 15.11
N ILE A 144 -17.46 12.23 14.17
CA ILE A 144 -18.00 11.82 12.87
C ILE A 144 -19.01 10.68 13.04
N PHE A 145 -18.69 9.64 13.79
CA PHE A 145 -19.60 8.50 14.02
C PHE A 145 -20.90 8.89 14.73
N LYS A 146 -20.85 9.91 15.62
CA LYS A 146 -22.06 10.45 16.26
C LYS A 146 -22.95 11.21 15.28
N SER A 147 -22.35 11.92 14.32
CA SER A 147 -23.10 12.64 13.28
C SER A 147 -23.57 11.74 12.15
N ASP A 148 -22.79 10.71 11.82
CA ASP A 148 -23.02 9.76 10.75
C ASP A 148 -22.68 8.33 11.24
N PRO A 149 -23.66 7.58 11.74
CA PRO A 149 -23.47 6.20 12.16
C PRO A 149 -23.06 5.25 11.02
N GLU A 150 -23.39 5.55 9.76
CA GLU A 150 -23.03 4.71 8.61
C GLU A 150 -21.52 4.75 8.35
N ALA A 151 -20.84 5.83 8.80
CA ALA A 151 -19.40 5.98 8.71
C ALA A 151 -18.60 4.86 9.41
N LEU A 152 -19.20 4.13 10.36
CA LEU A 152 -18.56 2.99 11.04
C LEU A 152 -18.19 1.85 10.08
N THR A 153 -19.01 1.63 9.05
CA THR A 153 -18.83 0.56 8.05
C THR A 153 -18.59 1.10 6.64
N ALA A 154 -18.64 2.42 6.47
CA ALA A 154 -18.39 3.08 5.20
C ALA A 154 -16.99 2.79 4.65
N LYS A 155 -16.94 2.69 3.32
CA LYS A 155 -15.71 2.59 2.55
C LYS A 155 -15.19 4.00 2.27
N ILE A 156 -14.07 4.33 2.89
CA ILE A 156 -13.55 5.70 2.99
C ILE A 156 -12.36 5.95 2.05
N THR A 157 -11.85 4.91 1.37
CA THR A 157 -10.77 5.01 0.39
C THR A 157 -11.19 4.46 -0.96
N SER A 158 -10.43 4.81 -2.01
CA SER A 158 -10.66 4.29 -3.36
C SER A 158 -10.45 2.78 -3.47
N MET A 159 -9.69 2.17 -2.54
CA MET A 159 -9.51 0.72 -2.45
C MET A 159 -10.70 0.04 -1.74
N GLY A 160 -11.70 0.81 -1.30
CA GLY A 160 -12.85 0.26 -0.59
C GLY A 160 -12.54 -0.11 0.87
N GLU A 161 -11.54 0.52 1.48
CA GLU A 161 -11.16 0.29 2.87
C GLU A 161 -12.08 1.06 3.82
N THR A 162 -12.33 0.49 5.00
CA THR A 162 -13.02 1.17 6.11
C THR A 162 -12.01 1.85 7.04
N ALA A 163 -12.49 2.66 8.00
CA ALA A 163 -11.65 3.24 9.04
C ALA A 163 -10.84 2.18 9.81
N LEU A 164 -11.42 0.99 9.99
CA LEU A 164 -10.76 -0.13 10.67
C LEU A 164 -9.58 -0.70 9.86
N HIS A 165 -9.71 -0.82 8.54
CA HIS A 165 -8.60 -1.27 7.66
C HIS A 165 -7.42 -0.32 7.75
N VAL A 166 -7.67 0.98 7.60
CA VAL A 166 -6.64 2.03 7.65
C VAL A 166 -5.96 2.05 9.02
N ALA A 167 -6.75 1.96 10.11
CA ALA A 167 -6.20 1.92 11.46
C ALA A 167 -5.37 0.64 11.70
N ALA A 168 -5.81 -0.52 11.19
CA ALA A 168 -5.10 -1.79 11.29
C ALA A 168 -3.79 -1.79 10.49
N ASP A 169 -3.80 -1.23 9.28
CA ASP A 169 -2.61 -1.07 8.45
C ASP A 169 -1.58 -0.18 9.13
N VAL A 170 -1.99 0.93 9.76
CA VAL A 170 -1.05 1.82 10.48
C VAL A 170 -0.70 1.33 11.89
N GLY A 171 -1.50 0.41 12.46
CA GLY A 171 -1.31 -0.14 13.80
C GLY A 171 -1.78 0.76 14.93
N ARG A 172 -2.92 1.45 14.76
CA ARG A 172 -3.50 2.36 15.77
C ARG A 172 -4.31 1.59 16.82
N THR A 173 -3.61 0.94 17.75
CA THR A 173 -4.21 0.04 18.75
C THR A 173 -5.38 0.64 19.52
N GLU A 174 -5.19 1.77 20.20
CA GLU A 174 -6.26 2.39 21.02
C GLU A 174 -7.47 2.82 20.18
N PHE A 175 -7.23 3.31 18.96
CA PHE A 175 -8.29 3.67 18.02
C PHE A 175 -9.11 2.44 17.62
N ILE A 176 -8.43 1.33 17.34
CA ILE A 176 -9.07 0.07 16.94
C ILE A 176 -9.89 -0.50 18.09
N GLU A 177 -9.38 -0.52 19.32
CA GLU A 177 -10.13 -1.03 20.48
C GLU A 177 -11.47 -0.31 20.65
N LYS A 178 -11.43 1.03 20.60
CA LYS A 178 -12.64 1.85 20.71
C LYS A 178 -13.57 1.65 19.51
N LEU A 179 -13.03 1.57 18.29
CA LEU A 179 -13.83 1.34 17.08
C LEU A 179 -14.52 -0.04 17.10
N VAL A 180 -13.79 -1.10 17.45
CA VAL A 180 -14.30 -2.48 17.54
C VAL A 180 -15.33 -2.62 18.66
N ALA A 181 -15.23 -1.83 19.73
CA ALA A 181 -16.26 -1.79 20.77
C ALA A 181 -17.62 -1.31 20.24
N LEU A 182 -17.62 -0.37 19.27
CA LEU A 182 -18.84 0.17 18.65
C LEU A 182 -19.39 -0.69 17.51
N MET A 183 -18.55 -1.51 16.86
CA MET A 183 -18.95 -2.33 15.71
C MET A 183 -19.61 -3.65 16.11
N THR A 184 -20.47 -4.16 15.24
CA THR A 184 -20.99 -5.54 15.33
C THR A 184 -19.93 -6.55 14.85
N PRO A 185 -20.03 -7.84 15.22
CA PRO A 185 -19.13 -8.87 14.70
C PRO A 185 -19.09 -8.91 13.16
N GLU A 186 -20.24 -8.79 12.50
CA GLU A 186 -20.38 -8.84 11.04
C GLU A 186 -19.75 -7.62 10.37
N ALA A 187 -19.76 -6.46 11.03
CA ALA A 187 -19.10 -5.25 10.52
C ALA A 187 -17.57 -5.40 10.42
N LEU A 188 -16.97 -6.34 11.16
CA LEU A 188 -15.54 -6.66 11.06
C LEU A 188 -15.21 -7.51 9.83
N GLU A 189 -16.21 -8.16 9.23
CA GLU A 189 -16.05 -9.07 8.07
C GLU A 189 -15.94 -8.30 6.75
N ILE A 190 -16.08 -6.98 6.76
CA ILE A 190 -15.98 -6.15 5.56
C ILE A 190 -14.61 -6.36 4.92
N GLN A 191 -14.63 -6.71 3.64
CA GLN A 191 -13.46 -6.84 2.79
C GLN A 191 -13.27 -5.58 1.94
N GLU A 192 -12.04 -5.11 1.79
CA GLU A 192 -11.71 -4.09 0.80
C GLU A 192 -11.83 -4.64 -0.64
N HIS A 193 -11.89 -3.76 -1.65
CA HIS A 193 -12.26 -4.14 -3.01
C HIS A 193 -11.14 -4.82 -3.80
N GLU A 194 -9.90 -4.41 -3.58
CA GLU A 194 -8.77 -4.75 -4.45
C GLU A 194 -8.21 -6.14 -4.16
N ARG A 195 -8.21 -6.57 -2.91
CA ARG A 195 -7.64 -7.86 -2.48
C ARG A 195 -8.63 -8.70 -1.71
N SER A 196 -9.86 -8.24 -1.48
CA SER A 196 -10.80 -8.89 -0.58
C SER A 196 -10.22 -9.10 0.82
N GLN A 197 -9.35 -8.22 1.30
CA GLN A 197 -8.73 -8.35 2.62
C GLN A 197 -9.60 -7.71 3.70
N THR A 198 -9.71 -8.38 4.85
CA THR A 198 -10.31 -7.81 6.06
C THR A 198 -9.26 -7.07 6.88
N ALA A 199 -9.68 -6.24 7.83
CA ALA A 199 -8.77 -5.58 8.77
C ALA A 199 -7.87 -6.55 9.56
N LEU A 200 -8.29 -7.82 9.74
CA LEU A 200 -7.45 -8.85 10.36
C LEU A 200 -6.25 -9.23 9.48
N HIS A 201 -6.38 -9.26 8.16
CA HIS A 201 -5.27 -9.51 7.25
C HIS A 201 -4.18 -8.44 7.39
N TYR A 202 -4.59 -7.16 7.47
CA TYR A 202 -3.69 -6.03 7.73
C TYR A 202 -3.02 -6.14 9.11
N ALA A 203 -3.78 -6.44 10.16
CA ALA A 203 -3.25 -6.60 11.51
C ALA A 203 -2.21 -7.73 11.61
N VAL A 204 -2.46 -8.84 10.92
CA VAL A 204 -1.51 -9.96 10.81
C VAL A 204 -0.27 -9.52 10.03
N ALA A 205 -0.39 -8.93 8.85
CA ALA A 205 0.76 -8.48 8.06
C ALA A 205 1.67 -7.49 8.84
N ARG A 206 1.07 -6.72 9.76
CA ARG A 206 1.78 -5.81 10.67
C ARG A 206 2.42 -6.50 11.88
N GLY A 207 2.09 -7.75 12.16
CA GLY A 207 2.59 -8.51 13.32
C GLY A 207 2.03 -8.03 14.66
N SER A 208 0.91 -7.31 14.66
CA SER A 208 0.34 -6.77 15.90
C SER A 208 -0.56 -7.78 16.58
N LEU A 209 0.04 -8.62 17.44
CA LEU A 209 -0.68 -9.65 18.20
C LEU A 209 -1.83 -9.07 19.02
N HIS A 210 -1.66 -7.86 19.55
CA HIS A 210 -2.69 -7.19 20.34
C HIS A 210 -3.94 -6.88 19.51
N ILE A 211 -3.77 -6.28 18.32
CA ILE A 211 -4.87 -5.96 17.42
C ILE A 211 -5.55 -7.25 16.94
N VAL A 212 -4.76 -8.27 16.59
CA VAL A 212 -5.27 -9.60 16.20
C VAL A 212 -6.17 -10.17 17.30
N LYS A 213 -5.72 -10.15 18.57
CA LYS A 213 -6.52 -10.61 19.71
C LYS A 213 -7.81 -9.83 19.87
N THR A 214 -7.77 -8.50 19.76
CA THR A 214 -8.97 -7.65 19.86
C THR A 214 -10.01 -8.00 18.79
N LEU A 215 -9.58 -8.18 17.53
CA LEU A 215 -10.48 -8.52 16.43
C LEU A 215 -11.05 -9.92 16.56
N VAL A 216 -10.21 -10.93 16.83
CA VAL A 216 -10.62 -12.33 16.95
C VAL A 216 -11.53 -12.56 18.17
N ALA A 217 -11.29 -11.86 19.28
CA ALA A 217 -12.15 -11.93 20.46
C ALA A 217 -13.57 -11.42 20.18
N LYS A 218 -13.71 -10.44 19.28
CA LYS A 218 -15.02 -9.90 18.87
C LYS A 218 -15.68 -10.77 17.79
N ASN A 219 -14.91 -11.29 16.83
CA ASN A 219 -15.41 -12.21 15.81
C ASN A 219 -14.35 -13.22 15.38
N GLY A 220 -14.49 -14.47 15.83
CA GLY A 220 -13.58 -15.57 15.49
C GLY A 220 -13.61 -15.98 14.02
N ARG A 221 -14.72 -15.72 13.29
CA ARG A 221 -14.87 -16.08 11.87
C ARG A 221 -13.89 -15.38 10.95
N LEU A 222 -13.34 -14.25 11.39
CA LEU A 222 -12.34 -13.49 10.64
C LEU A 222 -11.12 -14.34 10.27
N MET A 223 -10.80 -15.38 11.06
CA MET A 223 -9.67 -16.28 10.78
C MET A 223 -9.92 -17.22 9.59
N GLU A 224 -11.18 -17.45 9.22
CA GLU A 224 -11.59 -18.32 8.13
C GLU A 224 -11.80 -17.55 6.82
N MET A 225 -11.93 -16.23 6.89
CA MET A 225 -12.13 -15.40 5.70
C MET A 225 -10.85 -15.37 4.86
N ALA A 226 -10.98 -15.70 3.59
CA ALA A 226 -9.88 -15.68 2.65
C ALA A 226 -9.90 -14.41 1.80
N ASP A 227 -8.71 -13.94 1.46
CA ASP A 227 -8.53 -12.86 0.49
C ASP A 227 -8.70 -13.37 -0.96
N ARG A 228 -8.47 -12.48 -1.93
CA ARG A 228 -8.62 -12.76 -3.38
C ARG A 228 -7.72 -13.91 -3.86
N TRP A 229 -6.64 -14.23 -3.15
CA TRP A 229 -5.73 -15.33 -3.46
C TRP A 229 -5.99 -16.57 -2.61
N GLU A 230 -7.15 -16.65 -1.97
CA GLU A 230 -7.54 -17.73 -1.07
C GLU A 230 -6.65 -17.82 0.19
N TYR A 231 -5.90 -16.76 0.51
CA TYR A 231 -5.12 -16.71 1.73
C TYR A 231 -5.97 -16.23 2.90
N THR A 232 -6.07 -17.08 3.90
CA THR A 232 -6.60 -16.70 5.22
C THR A 232 -5.54 -15.93 6.02
N PRO A 233 -5.94 -15.23 7.11
CA PRO A 233 -4.98 -14.58 8.00
C PRO A 233 -3.94 -15.56 8.56
N LEU A 234 -4.27 -16.84 8.71
CA LEU A 234 -3.31 -17.86 9.15
C LEU A 234 -2.25 -18.16 8.09
N HIS A 235 -2.63 -18.21 6.81
CA HIS A 235 -1.67 -18.35 5.71
C HIS A 235 -0.71 -17.16 5.67
N LEU A 236 -1.23 -15.93 5.84
CA LEU A 236 -0.40 -14.73 5.94
C LEU A 236 0.51 -14.78 7.16
N ALA A 237 0.01 -15.22 8.32
CA ALA A 237 0.81 -15.34 9.53
C ALA A 237 1.99 -16.32 9.32
N ALA A 238 1.75 -17.47 8.71
CA ALA A 238 2.79 -18.44 8.39
C ALA A 238 3.80 -17.91 7.37
N TYR A 239 3.33 -17.12 6.40
CA TYR A 239 4.18 -16.51 5.37
C TYR A 239 5.09 -15.40 5.92
N TYR A 240 4.55 -14.52 6.78
CA TYR A 240 5.30 -13.38 7.32
C TYR A 240 6.07 -13.71 8.59
N PHE A 241 5.56 -14.64 9.40
CA PHE A 241 6.15 -15.02 10.68
C PHE A 241 6.36 -16.53 10.66
N GLU A 242 7.51 -16.98 10.13
CA GLU A 242 8.00 -18.36 10.27
C GLU A 242 8.24 -18.77 11.76
N SER A 243 7.72 -17.99 12.72
CA SER A 243 7.95 -18.04 14.16
C SER A 243 6.65 -18.35 14.91
N LYS A 244 6.68 -19.44 15.69
CA LYS A 244 5.59 -20.18 16.38
C LYS A 244 4.59 -19.41 17.28
N GLU A 245 4.62 -18.09 17.40
CA GLU A 245 3.83 -17.38 18.41
C GLU A 245 2.39 -17.05 17.99
N ILE A 246 2.12 -16.79 16.71
CA ILE A 246 0.76 -16.40 16.25
C ILE A 246 -0.13 -17.64 16.02
N VAL A 247 0.47 -18.78 15.67
CA VAL A 247 -0.25 -20.00 15.28
C VAL A 247 -0.78 -20.81 16.47
N CYS A 248 -0.20 -20.67 17.67
CA CYS A 248 -0.44 -21.59 18.78
C CYS A 248 -1.49 -21.16 19.83
N GLN A 249 -2.20 -20.03 19.67
CA GLN A 249 -3.14 -19.55 20.70
C GLN A 249 -4.64 -19.68 20.36
N SER A 250 -5.02 -20.30 19.23
CA SER A 250 -6.44 -20.53 18.88
C SER A 250 -6.98 -21.90 19.28
N THR A 251 -6.19 -22.73 19.96
CA THR A 251 -6.63 -24.03 20.51
C THR A 251 -6.33 -24.11 21.99
N ASN A 252 -7.18 -23.49 22.81
CA ASN A 252 -7.41 -23.86 24.21
C ASN A 252 -8.77 -23.32 24.66
#